data_AF-A0A0R3L1H8-F1
#
_entry.id   AF-A0A0R3L1H8-F1
#
_cell.length_a   1.000
_cell.length_b   1.000
_cell.length_c   1.000
_cell.angle_alpha   90.00
_cell.angle_beta   90.00
_cell.angle_gamma   90.00
#
_symmetry.space_group_name_H-M   'P 1'
#
loop_
_entity.id
_entity.type
_entity.pdbx_description
1 polymer ?
#
loop_
_entity_poly.entity_id
_entity_poly.type
_entity_poly.pdbx_seq_one_letter_code
_entity_poly.pdbx_strand_id
1 'polypeptide(L)'
;GALREALVRARDDAEPDWAAVGQPIAELMADIDVRHPSPPHVKAPVQAPDAAEIDRVIRRCGAHLLGSFSKNGFLPTYAAFNLIGDADMGGREMLMALTGLNSRGYKNSTLLFSLARIFIAHSPARALINPPWSGIAEPMWEPVQIRHRSAYYDAFFTEALLSYLETGLASKEETAASKRAIDEMVDFCLKTSAEEVPSHDGSTVRVITALAPLPHPRFSRFFAQIKQDLGFGIYVPDCDTTACSFSAATQAGSTDPILDQPLLDFYRGYQVREGANEPRVTVPLNDNIDYEGGVVTWIDNIKGERPYGNDLDPTLNLDILEVSFRNLARWKILETPQRLETVHRIIGFQRRLAETGAFADPRSHIYYLPELYSAYFGRCHAAFMALPEAARRRIDPDGAFEIIRGKVLDYVEGELIAREMNPFDAALALMALAHLGADAATFAPALNCIVAQLGEGGRRGPYRAYEWNKMKTPTRILVGGPEVTSAFVLMGLALARRVMTK
;
A
#
# COMPACT_ATOMS: atom_id res chain seq x y z
N GLY A 1 29.70 21.36 20.06
CA GLY A 1 28.93 21.82 18.89
C GLY A 1 27.62 21.08 18.90
N ALA A 2 26.50 21.80 18.84
CA ALA A 2 25.18 21.30 19.23
C ALA A 2 24.80 19.93 18.64
N LEU A 3 25.06 19.69 17.34
CA LEU A 3 24.81 18.40 16.70
C LEU A 3 25.59 17.24 17.35
N ARG A 4 26.88 17.43 17.63
CA ARG A 4 27.71 16.38 18.25
C ARG A 4 27.23 16.06 19.66
N GLU A 5 26.85 17.08 20.42
CA GLU A 5 26.29 16.90 21.76
C GLU A 5 24.95 16.15 21.72
N ALA A 6 24.06 16.49 20.79
CA ALA A 6 22.81 15.77 20.58
C ALA A 6 23.02 14.29 20.25
N LEU A 7 23.98 13.97 19.35
CA LEU A 7 24.28 12.58 19.00
C LEU A 7 24.93 11.79 20.15
N VAL A 8 25.77 12.45 20.96
CA VAL A 8 26.34 11.83 22.17
C VAL A 8 25.21 11.51 23.17
N ARG A 9 24.28 12.43 23.39
CA ARG A 9 23.11 12.19 24.25
C ARG A 9 22.22 11.06 23.74
N ALA A 10 21.93 11.05 22.43
CA ALA A 10 21.18 9.97 21.79
C ALA A 10 21.82 8.58 22.00
N ARG A 11 23.15 8.52 22.09
CA ARG A 11 23.92 7.29 22.31
C ARG A 11 24.08 6.91 23.78
N ASP A 12 24.34 7.89 24.66
CA ASP A 12 24.82 7.64 26.02
C ASP A 12 23.73 7.82 27.10
N ASP A 13 22.78 8.76 26.93
CA ASP A 13 21.75 9.01 27.93
C ASP A 13 20.84 7.77 28.01
N ALA A 14 20.46 7.32 29.21
CA ALA A 14 19.55 6.19 29.37
C ALA A 14 18.16 6.48 28.77
N GLU A 15 17.67 7.70 29.00
CA GLU A 15 16.40 8.23 28.51
C GLU A 15 16.65 9.59 27.83
N PRO A 16 17.12 9.60 26.56
CA PRO A 16 17.37 10.85 25.86
C PRO A 16 16.08 11.66 25.68
N ASP A 17 16.16 12.98 25.87
CA ASP A 17 15.12 13.90 25.39
C ASP A 17 15.21 13.96 23.87
N TRP A 18 14.36 13.16 23.19
CA TRP A 18 14.38 13.01 21.75
C TRP A 18 13.99 14.27 20.99
N ALA A 19 13.20 15.16 21.59
CA ALA A 19 12.89 16.46 20.99
C ALA A 19 14.15 17.34 20.99
N ALA A 20 14.84 17.44 22.13
CA ALA A 20 16.09 18.18 22.23
C ALA A 20 17.22 17.59 21.38
N VAL A 21 17.28 16.25 21.28
CA VAL A 21 18.23 15.55 20.41
C VAL A 21 17.95 15.82 18.93
N GLY A 22 16.68 15.80 18.51
CA GLY A 22 16.30 15.99 17.12
C GLY A 22 16.43 17.44 16.63
N GLN A 23 16.30 18.43 17.52
CA GLN A 23 16.22 19.84 17.15
C GLN A 23 17.37 20.33 16.24
N PRO A 24 18.66 20.05 16.53
CA PRO A 24 19.75 20.46 15.64
C PRO A 24 19.71 19.78 14.26
N ILE A 25 19.14 18.58 14.17
CA ILE A 25 18.95 17.88 12.89
C ILE A 25 17.78 18.50 12.13
N ALA A 26 16.68 18.81 12.82
CA ALA A 26 15.52 19.47 12.22
C ALA A 26 15.88 20.82 11.59
N GLU A 27 16.76 21.59 12.23
CA GLU A 27 17.29 22.86 11.70
C GLU A 27 18.09 22.64 10.41
N LEU A 28 18.93 21.60 10.35
CA LEU A 28 19.68 21.23 9.15
C LEU A 28 18.80 20.69 8.02
N MET A 29 17.57 20.25 8.32
CA MET A 29 16.61 19.80 7.32
C MET A 29 15.85 20.96 6.66
N ALA A 30 15.94 22.18 7.19
CA ALA A 30 15.11 23.31 6.73
C ALA A 30 15.39 23.73 5.28
N ASP A 31 16.57 23.43 4.74
CA ASP A 31 17.00 23.82 3.40
C ASP A 31 17.23 22.63 2.44
N ILE A 32 16.78 21.43 2.83
CA ILE A 32 16.82 20.26 1.94
C ILE A 32 15.73 20.41 0.87
N ASP A 33 16.07 20.95 -0.30
CA ASP A 33 15.13 21.14 -1.42
C ASP A 33 14.81 19.79 -2.10
N VAL A 34 14.10 18.91 -1.39
CA VAL A 34 13.62 17.61 -1.86
C VAL A 34 12.11 17.74 -2.07
N ARG A 35 11.63 17.39 -3.27
CA ARG A 35 10.22 17.51 -3.66
C ARG A 35 9.78 16.22 -4.33
N HIS A 36 8.50 15.91 -4.21
CA HIS A 36 7.87 14.87 -5.03
C HIS A 36 8.01 15.21 -6.51
N PRO A 37 8.12 14.20 -7.38
CA PRO A 37 8.12 14.43 -8.81
C PRO A 37 6.85 15.20 -9.21
N SER A 38 6.99 16.14 -10.14
CA SER A 38 5.86 16.82 -10.78
C SER A 38 5.97 16.57 -12.28
N PRO A 39 5.48 15.41 -12.76
CA PRO A 39 5.64 15.06 -14.15
C PRO A 39 4.98 16.10 -15.06
N PRO A 40 5.62 16.44 -16.19
CA PRO A 40 5.10 17.45 -17.10
C PRO A 40 3.79 16.98 -17.74
N HIS A 41 2.96 17.94 -18.14
CA HIS A 41 1.78 17.65 -18.95
C HIS A 41 2.19 17.06 -20.29
N VAL A 42 1.48 16.02 -20.73
CA VAL A 42 1.68 15.36 -22.01
C VAL A 42 0.42 15.44 -22.85
N LYS A 43 0.60 15.49 -24.17
CA LYS A 43 -0.54 15.45 -25.08
C LYS A 43 -1.12 14.04 -25.10
N ALA A 44 -2.42 13.92 -24.84
CA ALA A 44 -3.11 12.64 -24.90
C ALA A 44 -2.97 11.99 -26.30
N PRO A 45 -2.62 10.69 -26.38
CA PRO A 45 -2.65 9.97 -27.65
C PRO A 45 -4.08 9.90 -28.18
N VAL A 46 -4.22 10.00 -29.50
CA VAL A 46 -5.53 10.08 -30.17
C VAL A 46 -6.23 8.72 -30.23
N GLN A 47 -5.47 7.62 -30.22
CA GLN A 47 -6.00 6.27 -30.37
C GLN A 47 -5.41 5.34 -29.32
N ALA A 48 -6.25 4.46 -28.77
CA ALA A 48 -5.80 3.35 -27.95
C ALA A 48 -5.08 2.29 -28.81
N PRO A 49 -4.13 1.52 -28.25
CA PRO A 49 -3.53 0.37 -28.93
C PRO A 49 -4.56 -0.69 -29.31
N ASP A 50 -4.23 -1.53 -30.30
CA ASP A 50 -5.13 -2.59 -30.73
C ASP A 50 -5.34 -3.64 -29.63
N ALA A 51 -6.53 -4.26 -29.60
CA ALA A 51 -6.88 -5.28 -28.62
C ALA A 51 -5.88 -6.46 -28.59
N ALA A 52 -5.29 -6.82 -29.74
CA ALA A 52 -4.27 -7.85 -29.82
C ALA A 52 -2.97 -7.49 -29.07
N GLU A 53 -2.64 -6.20 -29.00
CA GLU A 53 -1.49 -5.71 -28.24
C GLU A 53 -1.74 -5.76 -26.74
N ILE A 54 -2.94 -5.38 -26.32
CA ILE A 54 -3.40 -5.49 -24.93
C ILE A 54 -3.34 -6.96 -24.49
N ASP A 55 -3.93 -7.87 -25.27
CA ASP A 55 -3.91 -9.31 -25.02
C ASP A 55 -2.48 -9.88 -24.94
N ARG A 56 -1.56 -9.38 -25.78
CA ARG A 56 -0.14 -9.76 -25.76
C ARG A 56 0.53 -9.35 -24.47
N VAL A 57 0.27 -8.14 -23.96
CA VAL A 57 0.84 -7.67 -22.69
C VAL A 57 0.29 -8.49 -21.53
N ILE A 58 -1.03 -8.72 -21.48
CA ILE A 58 -1.67 -9.53 -20.42
C ILE A 58 -1.03 -10.92 -20.33
N ARG A 59 -0.89 -11.62 -21.46
CA ARG A 59 -0.24 -12.95 -21.49
C ARG A 59 1.23 -12.91 -21.02
N ARG A 60 1.98 -11.88 -21.41
CA ARG A 60 3.38 -11.71 -20.97
C ARG A 60 3.49 -11.49 -19.45
N CYS A 61 2.61 -10.68 -18.88
CA CYS A 61 2.55 -10.49 -17.44
C CYS A 61 2.13 -11.78 -16.71
N GLY A 62 1.11 -12.49 -17.23
CA GLY A 62 0.67 -13.77 -16.67
C GLY A 62 1.77 -14.82 -16.67
N ALA A 63 2.44 -15.01 -17.81
CA ALA A 63 3.58 -15.92 -17.95
C ALA A 63 4.75 -15.54 -17.03
N HIS A 64 5.00 -14.24 -16.84
CA HIS A 64 6.04 -13.77 -15.92
C HIS A 64 5.74 -14.14 -14.47
N LEU A 65 4.51 -13.88 -14.00
CA LEU A 65 4.10 -14.22 -12.64
C LEU A 65 4.16 -15.74 -12.41
N LEU A 66 3.56 -16.54 -13.30
CA LEU A 66 3.55 -17.99 -13.16
C LEU A 66 4.96 -18.59 -13.24
N GLY A 67 5.82 -18.06 -14.11
CA GLY A 67 7.22 -18.46 -14.21
C GLY A 67 8.01 -18.13 -12.93
N SER A 68 7.80 -16.94 -12.36
CA SER A 68 8.46 -16.54 -11.12
C SER A 68 7.97 -17.39 -9.94
N PHE A 69 6.66 -17.62 -9.82
CA PHE A 69 6.10 -18.50 -8.78
C PHE A 69 6.65 -19.92 -8.90
N SER A 70 6.64 -20.52 -10.10
CA SER A 70 7.15 -21.88 -10.32
C SER A 70 8.63 -22.03 -9.97
N LYS A 71 9.43 -20.97 -10.17
CA LYS A 71 10.87 -21.00 -9.86
C LYS A 71 11.14 -20.86 -8.36
N ASN A 72 10.32 -20.08 -7.66
CA ASN A 72 10.63 -19.60 -6.32
C ASN A 72 9.76 -20.25 -5.21
N GLY A 73 8.59 -20.79 -5.57
CA GLY A 73 7.53 -21.21 -4.62
C GLY A 73 6.78 -20.04 -3.97
N PHE A 74 6.96 -18.83 -4.47
CA PHE A 74 6.26 -17.59 -4.10
C PHE A 74 6.58 -16.50 -5.14
N LEU A 75 5.83 -15.40 -5.13
CA LEU A 75 6.13 -14.22 -5.95
C LEU A 75 6.96 -13.22 -5.13
N PRO A 76 8.20 -12.93 -5.53
CA PRO A 76 9.08 -12.09 -4.74
C PRO A 76 8.70 -10.61 -4.82
N THR A 77 8.94 -9.93 -3.70
CA THR A 77 8.95 -8.48 -3.60
C THR A 77 10.27 -8.02 -3.01
N TYR A 78 10.57 -6.74 -3.17
CA TYR A 78 11.85 -6.14 -2.84
C TYR A 78 11.60 -4.88 -2.03
N ALA A 79 12.23 -4.78 -0.86
CA ALA A 79 12.29 -3.55 -0.09
C ALA A 79 13.65 -2.88 -0.27
N ALA A 80 13.68 -1.57 -0.45
CA ALA A 80 14.87 -0.78 -0.68
C ALA A 80 14.83 0.48 0.19
N PHE A 81 15.97 0.86 0.75
CA PHE A 81 16.09 2.10 1.53
C PHE A 81 16.36 3.28 0.62
N ASN A 82 15.44 4.24 0.55
CA ASN A 82 15.68 5.48 -0.17
C ASN A 82 16.44 6.47 0.73
N LEU A 83 17.72 6.67 0.44
CA LEU A 83 18.59 7.51 1.26
C LEU A 83 18.26 9.01 1.16
N ILE A 84 17.52 9.47 0.15
CA ILE A 84 17.03 10.85 0.09
C ILE A 84 15.79 11.06 0.97
N GLY A 85 15.18 9.97 1.48
CA GLY A 85 13.98 10.00 2.30
C GLY A 85 12.71 10.42 1.55
N ASP A 86 11.63 10.62 2.31
CA ASP A 86 10.35 11.10 1.77
C ASP A 86 10.36 12.63 1.66
N ALA A 87 9.89 13.14 0.51
CA ALA A 87 9.88 14.57 0.24
C ALA A 87 9.02 15.38 1.24
N ASP A 88 7.98 14.77 1.81
CA ASP A 88 7.09 15.41 2.79
C ASP A 88 7.64 15.39 4.22
N MET A 89 8.74 14.67 4.46
CA MET A 89 9.32 14.53 5.80
C MET A 89 10.36 15.63 6.08
N GLY A 90 9.89 16.79 6.55
CA GLY A 90 10.75 17.88 7.01
C GLY A 90 11.25 17.70 8.44
N GLY A 91 11.94 18.72 8.98
CA GLY A 91 12.43 18.70 10.36
C GLY A 91 11.33 18.52 11.40
N ARG A 92 10.13 19.07 11.14
CA ARG A 92 8.95 18.95 12.00
C ARG A 92 8.45 17.49 12.05
N GLU A 93 8.23 16.88 10.89
CA GLU A 93 7.77 15.49 10.77
C GLU A 93 8.80 14.52 11.34
N MET A 94 10.09 14.81 11.15
CA MET A 94 11.18 14.05 11.76
C MET A 94 11.13 14.11 13.29
N LEU A 95 10.90 15.28 13.88
CA LEU A 95 10.69 15.41 15.34
C LEU A 95 9.47 14.63 15.82
N MET A 96 8.34 14.73 15.09
CA MET A 96 7.12 13.98 15.40
C MET A 96 7.38 12.47 15.38
N ALA A 97 8.12 11.97 14.38
CA ALA A 97 8.55 10.58 14.34
C ALA A 97 9.44 10.23 15.54
N LEU A 98 10.47 11.04 15.84
CA LEU A 98 11.36 10.77 16.97
C LEU A 98 10.65 10.73 18.32
N THR A 99 9.67 11.59 18.56
CA THR A 99 8.91 11.62 19.82
C THR A 99 7.83 10.54 19.86
N GLY A 100 7.21 10.22 18.72
CA GLY A 100 6.14 9.25 18.60
C GLY A 100 6.58 7.78 18.56
N LEU A 101 7.84 7.55 18.18
CA LEU A 101 8.46 6.24 18.23
C LEU A 101 8.77 5.84 19.68
N ASN A 102 8.84 4.53 19.95
CA ASN A 102 9.03 3.93 21.28
C ASN A 102 10.24 2.97 21.35
N SER A 103 11.00 2.81 20.26
CA SER A 103 12.26 2.05 20.24
C SER A 103 13.46 2.94 19.99
N ARG A 104 14.46 2.83 20.87
CA ARG A 104 15.74 3.52 20.72
C ARG A 104 16.44 3.19 19.41
N GLY A 105 16.45 1.92 19.01
CA GLY A 105 17.02 1.50 17.73
C GLY A 105 16.32 2.18 16.55
N TYR A 106 15.00 2.31 16.65
CA TYR A 106 14.21 2.93 15.59
C TYR A 106 14.41 4.45 15.51
N LYS A 107 14.47 5.12 16.67
CA LYS A 107 14.82 6.55 16.77
C LYS A 107 16.24 6.83 16.28
N ASN A 108 17.21 6.00 16.63
CA ASN A 108 18.59 6.12 16.14
C ASN A 108 18.67 5.95 14.62
N SER A 109 17.91 5.00 14.05
CA SER A 109 17.82 4.85 12.59
C SER A 109 17.23 6.11 11.96
N THR A 110 16.15 6.66 12.53
CA THR A 110 15.56 7.94 12.09
C THR A 110 16.59 9.07 12.04
N LEU A 111 17.40 9.22 13.08
CA LEU A 111 18.49 10.22 13.11
C LEU A 111 19.54 9.96 12.03
N LEU A 112 20.02 8.72 11.92
CA LEU A 112 21.09 8.37 10.98
C LEU A 112 20.69 8.64 9.52
N PHE A 113 19.47 8.24 9.15
CA PHE A 113 18.97 8.46 7.79
C PHE A 113 18.65 9.93 7.53
N SER A 114 18.18 10.68 8.53
CA SER A 114 18.00 12.13 8.40
C SER A 114 19.35 12.84 8.14
N LEU A 115 20.41 12.43 8.82
CA LEU A 115 21.76 12.93 8.57
C LEU A 115 22.30 12.53 7.20
N ALA A 116 22.06 11.28 6.77
CA ALA A 116 22.40 10.83 5.42
C ALA A 116 21.68 11.66 4.35
N ARG A 117 20.38 11.92 4.54
CA ARG A 117 19.57 12.77 3.68
C ARG A 117 20.12 14.18 3.57
N ILE A 118 20.44 14.83 4.70
CA ILE A 118 21.05 16.18 4.73
C ILE A 118 22.37 16.16 3.95
N PHE A 119 23.24 15.18 4.22
CA PHE A 119 24.53 15.05 3.54
C PHE A 119 24.37 14.88 2.02
N ILE A 120 23.44 14.02 1.59
CA ILE A 120 23.19 13.77 0.15
C ILE A 120 22.57 15.01 -0.50
N ALA A 121 21.59 15.66 0.14
CA ALA A 121 20.91 16.83 -0.40
C ALA A 121 21.88 17.99 -0.70
N HIS A 122 22.91 18.15 0.14
CA HIS A 122 23.96 19.17 0.01
C HIS A 122 25.20 18.70 -0.76
N SER A 123 25.20 17.47 -1.30
CA SER A 123 26.33 16.89 -2.00
C SER A 123 26.24 17.11 -3.52
N PRO A 124 27.36 17.36 -4.23
CA PRO A 124 27.38 17.35 -5.70
C PRO A 124 27.03 15.98 -6.29
N ALA A 125 27.06 14.90 -5.50
CA ALA A 125 26.66 13.56 -5.92
C ALA A 125 25.14 13.31 -5.83
N ARG A 126 24.33 14.30 -5.42
CA ARG A 126 22.88 14.15 -5.24
C ARG A 126 22.19 13.50 -6.44
N ALA A 127 22.45 13.98 -7.65
CA ALA A 127 21.81 13.45 -8.87
C ALA A 127 22.28 12.04 -9.26
N LEU A 128 23.40 11.57 -8.71
CA LEU A 128 23.85 10.18 -8.87
C LEU A 128 23.17 9.25 -7.84
N ILE A 129 22.87 9.77 -6.64
CA ILE A 129 22.24 9.03 -5.53
C ILE A 129 20.71 9.15 -5.55
N ASN A 130 20.15 10.10 -6.28
CA ASN A 130 18.71 10.21 -6.53
C ASN A 130 18.51 10.77 -7.94
N PRO A 131 18.69 9.93 -8.98
CA PRO A 131 18.54 10.36 -10.36
C PRO A 131 17.07 10.71 -10.64
N PRO A 132 16.79 11.68 -11.53
CA PRO A 132 15.42 11.97 -11.94
C PRO A 132 14.80 10.74 -12.64
N TRP A 133 13.50 10.57 -12.46
CA TRP A 133 12.70 9.53 -13.12
C TRP A 133 11.46 10.11 -13.80
N SER A 134 10.87 9.34 -14.70
CA SER A 134 9.59 9.64 -15.34
C SER A 134 8.44 9.04 -14.54
N GLY A 135 7.31 9.73 -14.51
CA GLY A 135 6.13 9.32 -13.76
C GLY A 135 6.19 9.67 -12.27
N ILE A 136 5.23 9.15 -11.51
CA ILE A 136 5.06 9.42 -10.08
C ILE A 136 5.75 8.33 -9.26
N ALA A 137 5.38 7.06 -9.47
CA ALA A 137 5.98 5.94 -8.76
C ALA A 137 7.49 5.83 -9.03
N GLU A 138 8.30 5.79 -7.98
CA GLU A 138 9.75 5.76 -8.13
C GLU A 138 10.23 4.39 -8.65
N PRO A 139 11.06 4.32 -9.71
CA PRO A 139 11.70 3.08 -10.10
C PRO A 139 12.61 2.57 -8.98
N MET A 140 12.58 1.29 -8.67
CA MET A 140 13.52 0.71 -7.70
C MET A 140 14.88 0.46 -8.35
N TRP A 141 15.88 1.22 -7.94
CA TRP A 141 17.24 1.12 -8.49
C TRP A 141 18.33 1.04 -7.40
N GLU A 142 17.94 1.15 -6.13
CA GLU A 142 18.85 1.20 -4.99
C GLU A 142 19.78 -0.02 -4.95
N PRO A 143 21.04 0.17 -4.53
CA PRO A 143 22.04 -0.88 -4.54
C PRO A 143 21.74 -2.01 -3.55
N VAL A 144 20.98 -1.73 -2.48
CA VAL A 144 20.62 -2.68 -1.44
C VAL A 144 19.11 -2.94 -1.49
N GLN A 145 18.74 -4.13 -1.97
CA GLN A 145 17.35 -4.57 -2.05
C GLN A 145 17.15 -5.87 -1.28
N ILE A 146 16.14 -5.89 -0.42
CA ILE A 146 15.78 -7.02 0.42
C ILE A 146 14.66 -7.79 -0.26
N ARG A 147 15.03 -8.88 -0.93
CA ARG A 147 14.06 -9.83 -1.49
C ARG A 147 13.32 -10.57 -0.39
N HIS A 148 12.00 -10.60 -0.46
CA HIS A 148 11.18 -11.26 0.55
C HIS A 148 9.78 -11.69 0.06
N ARG A 149 9.11 -12.46 0.91
CA ARG A 149 7.68 -12.84 0.82
C ARG A 149 6.90 -12.14 1.93
N SER A 150 5.68 -11.72 1.64
CA SER A 150 4.74 -11.17 2.62
C SER A 150 3.32 -11.63 2.28
N ALA A 151 2.49 -11.84 3.31
CA ALA A 151 1.07 -12.15 3.13
C ALA A 151 0.30 -11.00 2.46
N TYR A 152 0.71 -9.75 2.72
CA TYR A 152 0.12 -8.58 2.08
C TYR A 152 0.22 -8.70 0.55
N TYR A 153 1.43 -8.99 0.05
CA TYR A 153 1.66 -9.10 -1.40
C TYR A 153 1.02 -10.34 -2.01
N ASP A 154 1.04 -11.48 -1.30
CA ASP A 154 0.40 -12.71 -1.76
C ASP A 154 -1.13 -12.52 -1.95
N ALA A 155 -1.77 -11.68 -1.13
CA ALA A 155 -3.18 -11.31 -1.32
C ALA A 155 -3.41 -10.58 -2.66
N PHE A 156 -2.59 -9.58 -3.00
CA PHE A 156 -2.71 -8.87 -4.28
C PHE A 156 -2.30 -9.70 -5.49
N PHE A 157 -1.29 -10.56 -5.34
CA PHE A 157 -0.91 -11.49 -6.40
C PHE A 157 -2.01 -12.53 -6.68
N THR A 158 -2.77 -12.92 -5.64
CA THR A 158 -3.97 -13.73 -5.80
C THR A 158 -5.00 -13.03 -6.68
N GLU A 159 -5.30 -11.75 -6.41
CA GLU A 159 -6.21 -10.94 -7.23
C GLU A 159 -5.74 -10.76 -8.68
N ALA A 160 -4.43 -10.57 -8.88
CA ALA A 160 -3.86 -10.49 -10.21
C ALA A 160 -4.05 -11.80 -10.99
N LEU A 161 -3.77 -12.96 -10.38
CA LEU A 161 -3.99 -14.24 -11.05
C LEU A 161 -5.48 -14.54 -11.28
N LEU A 162 -6.37 -14.14 -10.37
CA LEU A 162 -7.83 -14.20 -10.60
C LEU A 162 -8.22 -13.35 -11.81
N SER A 163 -7.72 -12.11 -11.89
CA SER A 163 -7.93 -11.22 -13.04
C SER A 163 -7.41 -11.84 -14.35
N TYR A 164 -6.27 -12.53 -14.30
CA TYR A 164 -5.74 -13.24 -15.47
C TYR A 164 -6.68 -14.33 -15.95
N LEU A 165 -7.22 -15.14 -15.02
CA LEU A 165 -8.20 -16.19 -15.33
C LEU A 165 -9.48 -15.62 -15.95
N GLU A 166 -9.99 -14.50 -15.42
CA GLU A 166 -11.20 -13.84 -15.92
C GLU A 166 -11.07 -13.34 -17.38
N THR A 167 -9.85 -13.05 -17.85
CA THR A 167 -9.65 -12.60 -19.24
C THR A 167 -9.94 -13.69 -20.26
N GLY A 168 -9.87 -14.97 -19.86
CA GLY A 168 -9.94 -16.13 -20.76
C GLY A 168 -8.72 -16.30 -21.67
N LEU A 169 -7.63 -15.55 -21.46
CA LEU A 169 -6.43 -15.59 -22.29
C LEU A 169 -5.43 -16.68 -21.91
N ALA A 170 -5.53 -17.18 -20.67
CA ALA A 170 -4.66 -18.20 -20.13
C ALA A 170 -4.82 -19.55 -20.86
N SER A 171 -3.71 -20.24 -21.13
CA SER A 171 -3.77 -21.63 -21.61
C SER A 171 -4.39 -22.56 -20.55
N LYS A 172 -4.67 -23.82 -20.90
CA LYS A 172 -5.16 -24.81 -19.94
C LYS A 172 -4.14 -25.05 -18.81
N GLU A 173 -2.87 -25.13 -19.18
CA GLU A 173 -1.74 -25.32 -18.26
C GLU A 173 -1.57 -24.10 -17.35
N GLU A 174 -1.63 -22.90 -17.92
CA GLU A 174 -1.56 -21.64 -17.16
C GLU A 174 -2.76 -21.48 -16.23
N THR A 175 -3.95 -21.90 -16.66
CA THR A 175 -5.15 -21.92 -15.81
C THR A 175 -4.95 -22.81 -14.60
N ALA A 176 -4.44 -24.03 -14.82
CA ALA A 176 -4.17 -24.95 -13.73
C ALA A 176 -3.05 -24.45 -12.80
N ALA A 177 -2.00 -23.84 -13.36
CA ALA A 177 -0.90 -23.25 -12.59
C ALA A 177 -1.36 -22.05 -11.75
N SER A 178 -2.20 -21.18 -12.32
CA SER A 178 -2.77 -20.01 -11.62
C SER A 178 -3.60 -20.45 -10.43
N LYS A 179 -4.48 -21.45 -10.61
CA LYS A 179 -5.30 -21.99 -9.50
C LYS A 179 -4.44 -22.54 -8.37
N ARG A 180 -3.42 -23.35 -8.68
CA ARG A 180 -2.48 -23.86 -7.66
C ARG A 180 -1.76 -22.74 -6.92
N ALA A 181 -1.25 -21.75 -7.64
CA ALA A 181 -0.55 -20.62 -7.02
C ALA A 181 -1.49 -19.80 -6.13
N ILE A 182 -2.72 -19.56 -6.56
CA ILE A 182 -3.77 -18.90 -5.76
C ILE A 182 -4.02 -19.68 -4.47
N ASP A 183 -4.26 -21.00 -4.56
CA ASP A 183 -4.53 -21.85 -3.40
C ASP A 183 -3.36 -21.79 -2.40
N GLU A 184 -2.11 -21.89 -2.87
CA GLU A 184 -0.91 -21.83 -2.02
C GLU A 184 -0.68 -20.46 -1.37
N MET A 185 -1.00 -19.36 -2.08
CA MET A 185 -0.90 -18.01 -1.53
C MET A 185 -1.99 -17.75 -0.49
N VAL A 186 -3.24 -18.16 -0.75
CA VAL A 186 -4.35 -18.08 0.21
C VAL A 186 -4.05 -18.90 1.46
N ASP A 187 -3.55 -20.13 1.32
CA ASP A 187 -3.16 -20.97 2.46
C ASP A 187 -2.02 -20.34 3.27
N PHE A 188 -1.05 -19.72 2.60
CA PHE A 188 -0.01 -18.98 3.28
C PHE A 188 -0.58 -17.84 4.12
N CYS A 189 -1.43 -16.99 3.54
CA CYS A 189 -2.03 -15.88 4.25
C CYS A 189 -2.86 -16.34 5.46
N LEU A 190 -3.79 -17.29 5.27
CA LEU A 190 -4.78 -17.65 6.29
C LEU A 190 -4.29 -18.66 7.34
N LYS A 191 -3.24 -19.43 7.04
CA LYS A 191 -2.73 -20.48 7.94
C LYS A 191 -1.33 -20.18 8.43
N THR A 192 -0.40 -19.87 7.52
CA THR A 192 1.01 -19.70 7.88
C THR A 192 1.29 -18.34 8.50
N SER A 193 0.67 -17.30 7.94
CA SER A 193 0.89 -15.91 8.35
C SER A 193 -0.11 -15.44 9.40
N ALA A 194 -1.08 -16.28 9.76
CA ALA A 194 -2.09 -15.96 10.74
C ALA A 194 -1.59 -16.23 12.17
N GLU A 195 -1.84 -15.30 13.08
CA GLU A 195 -1.60 -15.45 14.51
C GLU A 195 -2.82 -15.05 15.32
N GLU A 196 -2.89 -15.50 16.57
CA GLU A 196 -4.02 -15.24 17.47
C GLU A 196 -3.66 -14.13 18.46
N VAL A 197 -4.46 -13.07 18.50
CA VAL A 197 -4.20 -11.87 19.32
C VAL A 197 -5.38 -11.56 20.22
N PRO A 198 -5.17 -10.91 21.37
CA PRO A 198 -6.26 -10.45 22.23
C PRO A 198 -7.07 -9.34 21.55
N SER A 199 -8.39 -9.39 21.73
CA SER A 199 -9.34 -8.35 21.35
C SER A 199 -9.68 -7.44 22.53
N HIS A 200 -10.17 -6.24 22.23
CA HIS A 200 -10.61 -5.24 23.20
C HIS A 200 -11.79 -5.69 24.08
N ASP A 201 -12.52 -6.73 23.69
CA ASP A 201 -13.63 -7.33 24.45
C ASP A 201 -13.22 -8.55 25.29
N GLY A 202 -11.92 -8.86 25.35
CA GLY A 202 -11.37 -10.00 26.08
C GLY A 202 -11.42 -11.33 25.34
N SER A 203 -11.99 -11.37 24.12
CA SER A 203 -11.89 -12.53 23.23
C SER A 203 -10.54 -12.59 22.50
N THR A 204 -10.30 -13.64 21.72
CA THR A 204 -9.16 -13.73 20.80
C THR A 204 -9.64 -13.67 19.35
N VAL A 205 -8.82 -13.07 18.49
CA VAL A 205 -9.09 -12.92 17.05
C VAL A 205 -7.85 -13.39 16.28
N ARG A 206 -8.06 -14.08 15.16
CA ARG A 206 -6.95 -14.49 14.30
C ARG A 206 -6.65 -13.40 13.27
N VAL A 207 -5.49 -12.78 13.35
CA VAL A 207 -5.08 -11.68 12.47
C VAL A 207 -3.91 -12.12 11.60
N ILE A 208 -3.61 -11.39 10.52
CA ILE A 208 -2.57 -11.76 9.58
C ILE A 208 -1.37 -10.85 9.74
N THR A 209 -0.21 -11.46 9.92
CA THR A 209 1.09 -10.78 10.03
C THR A 209 1.70 -10.64 8.65
N ALA A 210 1.93 -9.41 8.19
CA ALA A 210 2.47 -9.14 6.85
C ALA A 210 3.73 -9.95 6.58
N LEU A 211 4.67 -9.94 7.52
CA LEU A 211 5.89 -10.71 7.45
C LEU A 211 5.84 -11.82 8.49
N ALA A 212 5.33 -13.00 8.13
CA ALA A 212 5.35 -14.17 9.01
C ALA A 212 6.76 -14.39 9.61
N PRO A 213 6.91 -14.95 10.82
CA PRO A 213 8.24 -15.22 11.39
C PRO A 213 9.13 -16.10 10.49
N LEU A 214 10.45 -16.08 10.72
CA LEU A 214 11.39 -16.92 9.98
C LEU A 214 11.00 -18.41 10.05
N PRO A 215 11.15 -19.18 8.95
CA PRO A 215 11.86 -18.83 7.71
C PRO A 215 10.97 -18.22 6.60
N HIS A 216 9.72 -17.91 6.90
CA HIS A 216 8.69 -17.61 5.90
C HIS A 216 8.90 -16.34 5.05
N PRO A 217 9.51 -15.24 5.55
CA PRO A 217 9.82 -14.07 4.73
C PRO A 217 10.87 -14.33 3.65
N ARG A 218 11.59 -15.46 3.71
CA ARG A 218 12.67 -15.81 2.78
C ARG A 218 13.81 -14.79 2.71
N PHE A 219 14.05 -14.05 3.79
CA PHE A 219 15.22 -13.18 3.91
C PHE A 219 16.53 -13.97 3.80
N SER A 220 17.58 -13.32 3.28
CA SER A 220 18.94 -13.83 3.46
C SER A 220 19.33 -13.74 4.94
N ARG A 221 20.26 -14.59 5.39
CA ARG A 221 20.78 -14.53 6.78
C ARG A 221 21.34 -13.14 7.13
N PHE A 222 22.02 -12.52 6.17
CA PHE A 222 22.56 -11.17 6.30
C PHE A 222 21.46 -10.14 6.61
N PHE A 223 20.36 -10.15 5.83
CA PHE A 223 19.27 -9.20 6.04
C PHE A 223 18.45 -9.49 7.29
N ALA A 224 18.29 -10.77 7.66
CA ALA A 224 17.64 -11.13 8.91
C ALA A 224 18.40 -10.55 10.12
N GLN A 225 19.73 -10.62 10.11
CA GLN A 225 20.57 -10.04 11.17
C GLN A 225 20.47 -8.52 11.20
N ILE A 226 20.59 -7.84 10.05
CA ILE A 226 20.45 -6.37 9.97
C ILE A 226 19.09 -5.92 10.47
N LYS A 227 18.02 -6.61 10.07
CA LYS A 227 16.66 -6.29 10.50
C LYS A 227 16.54 -6.39 12.03
N GLN A 228 17.14 -7.41 12.64
CA GLN A 228 17.18 -7.55 14.08
C GLN A 228 17.99 -6.43 14.76
N ASP A 229 19.20 -6.14 14.26
CA ASP A 229 20.13 -5.16 14.85
C ASP A 229 19.61 -3.72 14.76
N LEU A 230 18.93 -3.37 13.68
CA LEU A 230 18.28 -2.08 13.49
C LEU A 230 16.98 -1.93 14.31
N GLY A 231 16.60 -2.96 15.06
CA GLY A 231 15.40 -2.96 15.87
C GLY A 231 14.12 -3.07 15.03
N PHE A 232 14.15 -3.75 13.88
CA PHE A 232 12.97 -4.12 13.10
C PHE A 232 12.63 -5.62 13.28
N GLY A 233 13.18 -6.28 14.30
CA GLY A 233 13.03 -7.72 14.52
C GLY A 233 11.63 -8.16 14.97
N ILE A 234 10.75 -7.22 15.31
CA ILE A 234 9.36 -7.52 15.68
C ILE A 234 8.54 -7.63 14.41
N TYR A 235 7.89 -8.80 14.28
CA TYR A 235 6.87 -9.06 13.28
C TYR A 235 5.52 -8.89 13.96
N VAL A 236 4.66 -8.09 13.35
CA VAL A 236 3.33 -7.81 13.87
C VAL A 236 2.26 -7.96 12.79
N PRO A 237 1.02 -8.18 13.20
CA PRO A 237 -0.13 -8.02 12.34
C PRO A 237 -0.47 -6.55 12.08
N ASP A 238 -1.15 -6.35 10.95
CA ASP A 238 -1.69 -5.06 10.56
C ASP A 238 -3.10 -5.23 9.94
N CYS A 239 -3.86 -4.15 10.00
CA CYS A 239 -5.25 -4.12 9.62
C CYS A 239 -5.44 -4.39 8.13
N ASP A 240 -4.61 -3.82 7.26
CA ASP A 240 -4.72 -3.99 5.80
C ASP A 240 -4.29 -5.36 5.32
N THR A 241 -3.20 -5.95 5.81
CA THR A 241 -2.84 -7.34 5.46
C THR A 241 -3.95 -8.29 5.85
N THR A 242 -4.52 -8.10 7.03
CA THR A 242 -5.64 -8.93 7.50
C THR A 242 -6.86 -8.77 6.58
N ALA A 243 -7.25 -7.53 6.28
CA ALA A 243 -8.40 -7.25 5.40
C ALA A 243 -8.18 -7.77 3.96
N CYS A 244 -7.02 -7.50 3.36
CA CYS A 244 -6.65 -7.93 2.02
C CYS A 244 -6.61 -9.46 1.92
N SER A 245 -6.00 -10.14 2.89
CA SER A 245 -5.93 -11.61 2.91
C SER A 245 -7.32 -12.24 2.94
N PHE A 246 -8.22 -11.70 3.74
CA PHE A 246 -9.61 -12.15 3.81
C PHE A 246 -10.39 -11.85 2.52
N SER A 247 -10.19 -10.66 1.96
CA SER A 247 -10.80 -10.24 0.70
C SER A 247 -10.37 -11.17 -0.44
N ALA A 248 -9.06 -11.35 -0.63
CA ALA A 248 -8.48 -12.20 -1.66
C ALA A 248 -8.93 -13.66 -1.52
N ALA A 249 -8.93 -14.21 -0.28
CA ALA A 249 -9.41 -15.56 -0.04
C ALA A 249 -10.91 -15.72 -0.32
N THR A 250 -11.73 -14.71 0.01
CA THR A 250 -13.16 -14.71 -0.31
C THR A 250 -13.37 -14.72 -1.83
N GLN A 251 -12.60 -13.92 -2.57
CA GLN A 251 -12.64 -13.89 -4.04
C GLN A 251 -12.17 -15.21 -4.67
N ALA A 252 -11.16 -15.84 -4.09
CA ALA A 252 -10.68 -17.16 -4.51
C ALA A 252 -11.67 -18.30 -4.18
N GLY A 253 -12.76 -18.03 -3.48
CA GLY A 253 -13.76 -19.04 -3.09
C GLY A 253 -13.32 -19.92 -1.92
N SER A 254 -12.39 -19.44 -1.09
CA SER A 254 -11.94 -20.17 0.10
C SER A 254 -13.08 -20.37 1.10
N THR A 255 -13.09 -21.54 1.72
CA THR A 255 -14.01 -21.92 2.81
C THR A 255 -13.29 -22.07 4.14
N ASP A 256 -12.11 -21.47 4.30
CA ASP A 256 -11.38 -21.52 5.57
C ASP A 256 -12.23 -20.90 6.70
N PRO A 257 -12.40 -21.57 7.85
CA PRO A 257 -13.22 -21.08 8.96
C PRO A 257 -12.79 -19.72 9.51
N ILE A 258 -11.54 -19.29 9.29
CA ILE A 258 -11.09 -17.97 9.72
C ILE A 258 -11.97 -16.86 9.12
N LEU A 259 -12.53 -17.06 7.93
CA LEU A 259 -13.37 -16.08 7.24
C LEU A 259 -14.72 -15.83 7.92
N ASP A 260 -15.17 -16.73 8.80
CA ASP A 260 -16.40 -16.56 9.57
C ASP A 260 -16.25 -15.54 10.72
N GLN A 261 -15.02 -15.14 11.04
CA GLN A 261 -14.79 -14.09 12.03
C GLN A 261 -15.12 -12.70 11.45
N PRO A 262 -16.03 -11.94 12.06
CA PRO A 262 -16.36 -10.59 11.61
C PRO A 262 -15.28 -9.60 12.07
N LEU A 263 -14.34 -9.28 11.19
CA LEU A 263 -13.22 -8.37 11.50
C LEU A 263 -13.66 -6.98 12.01
N LEU A 264 -14.86 -6.52 11.63
CA LEU A 264 -15.43 -5.25 12.09
C LEU A 264 -15.63 -5.17 13.60
N ASP A 265 -15.88 -6.31 14.27
CA ASP A 265 -15.98 -6.33 15.72
C ASP A 265 -14.62 -5.97 16.31
N PHE A 266 -13.55 -6.57 15.81
CA PHE A 266 -12.17 -6.31 16.22
C PHE A 266 -11.69 -4.89 15.86
N TYR A 267 -11.85 -4.46 14.60
CA TYR A 267 -11.38 -3.16 14.12
C TYR A 267 -12.04 -1.97 14.80
N ARG A 268 -13.24 -2.15 15.37
CA ARG A 268 -13.87 -1.11 16.21
C ARG A 268 -12.97 -0.67 17.37
N GLY A 269 -12.14 -1.56 17.92
CA GLY A 269 -11.17 -1.23 18.97
C GLY A 269 -10.05 -0.29 18.49
N TYR A 270 -9.70 -0.42 17.21
CA TYR A 270 -8.65 0.33 16.50
C TYR A 270 -9.18 1.58 15.79
N GLN A 271 -10.49 1.80 15.78
CA GLN A 271 -11.11 2.97 15.17
C GLN A 271 -10.90 4.23 16.02
N VAL A 272 -10.41 5.28 15.38
CA VAL A 272 -10.10 6.58 15.97
C VAL A 272 -11.38 7.34 16.31
N ARG A 273 -11.36 8.05 17.46
CA ARG A 273 -12.49 8.84 17.97
C ARG A 273 -11.99 10.18 18.55
N GLU A 274 -12.68 11.28 18.24
CA GLU A 274 -12.40 12.60 18.78
C GLU A 274 -12.24 12.57 20.32
N GLY A 275 -11.17 13.19 20.82
CA GLY A 275 -10.82 13.18 22.24
C GLY A 275 -10.23 11.87 22.79
N ALA A 276 -10.14 10.81 21.98
CA ALA A 276 -9.55 9.51 22.33
C ALA A 276 -8.34 9.14 21.44
N ASN A 277 -7.73 10.14 20.78
CA ASN A 277 -6.62 9.96 19.84
C ASN A 277 -5.29 9.66 20.54
N GLU A 278 -5.11 10.17 21.75
CA GLU A 278 -4.06 9.69 22.66
C GLU A 278 -4.63 8.45 23.37
N PRO A 279 -4.18 7.20 23.10
CA PRO A 279 -2.88 6.77 22.57
C PRO A 279 -2.94 5.92 21.26
N ARG A 280 -3.94 6.11 20.38
CA ARG A 280 -4.10 5.27 19.17
C ARG A 280 -3.13 5.61 18.05
N VAL A 281 -2.97 6.90 17.74
CA VAL A 281 -2.00 7.39 16.77
C VAL A 281 -0.85 7.99 17.56
N THR A 282 0.29 7.31 17.56
CA THR A 282 1.50 7.80 18.27
C THR A 282 2.47 8.48 17.31
N VAL A 283 2.33 8.26 15.99
CA VAL A 283 3.19 8.85 14.95
C VAL A 283 2.31 9.64 13.96
N PRO A 284 1.86 10.87 14.31
CA PRO A 284 0.84 11.60 13.55
C PRO A 284 1.42 12.36 12.33
N LEU A 285 2.15 11.69 11.43
CA LEU A 285 2.80 12.37 10.29
C LEU A 285 1.82 13.06 9.33
N ASN A 286 0.60 12.52 9.23
CA ASN A 286 -0.44 13.02 8.35
C ASN A 286 -1.41 13.91 9.15
N ASP A 287 -0.89 14.78 10.02
CA ASP A 287 -1.71 15.66 10.87
C ASP A 287 -2.51 16.72 10.09
N ASN A 288 -2.42 16.71 8.76
CA ASN A 288 -3.22 17.50 7.84
C ASN A 288 -4.60 16.90 7.55
N ILE A 289 -4.91 15.69 8.04
CA ILE A 289 -6.22 15.05 7.85
C ILE A 289 -6.94 14.82 9.18
N ASP A 290 -8.28 14.80 9.12
CA ASP A 290 -9.11 14.42 10.26
C ASP A 290 -9.24 12.89 10.33
N TYR A 291 -8.72 12.30 11.41
CA TYR A 291 -8.70 10.86 11.62
C TYR A 291 -10.04 10.27 12.13
N GLU A 292 -11.04 11.07 12.50
CA GLU A 292 -12.28 10.57 13.11
C GLU A 292 -12.92 9.43 12.27
N GLY A 293 -13.10 8.26 12.89
CA GLY A 293 -13.72 7.10 12.24
C GLY A 293 -12.78 6.26 11.36
N GLY A 294 -11.55 6.69 11.10
CA GLY A 294 -10.53 5.85 10.46
C GLY A 294 -9.96 4.80 11.43
N VAL A 295 -9.38 3.74 10.90
CA VAL A 295 -8.74 2.65 11.65
C VAL A 295 -7.23 2.75 11.49
N VAL A 296 -6.49 2.64 12.60
CA VAL A 296 -5.02 2.67 12.62
C VAL A 296 -4.42 1.40 12.00
N THR A 297 -3.17 1.49 11.55
CA THR A 297 -2.51 0.44 10.76
C THR A 297 -2.18 -0.80 11.58
N TRP A 298 -1.47 -0.64 12.69
CA TRP A 298 -0.80 -1.76 13.36
C TRP A 298 -1.64 -2.38 14.47
N ILE A 299 -1.54 -3.71 14.56
CA ILE A 299 -2.19 -4.55 15.56
C ILE A 299 -1.11 -5.09 16.51
N ASP A 300 -1.40 -5.13 17.80
CA ASP A 300 -0.54 -5.73 18.81
C ASP A 300 -0.41 -7.24 18.54
N ASN A 301 0.81 -7.77 18.49
CA ASN A 301 1.02 -9.21 18.38
C ASN A 301 0.64 -9.95 19.68
N ILE A 302 0.77 -11.28 19.69
CA ILE A 302 0.44 -12.10 20.89
C ILE A 302 1.18 -11.70 22.18
N LYS A 303 2.33 -11.02 22.07
CA LYS A 303 3.11 -10.52 23.20
C LYS A 303 2.70 -9.11 23.65
N GLY A 304 1.69 -8.51 23.00
CA GLY A 304 1.31 -7.11 23.21
C GLY A 304 2.29 -6.12 22.57
N GLU A 305 3.14 -6.57 21.64
CA GLU A 305 4.11 -5.70 20.97
C GLU A 305 3.48 -5.09 19.72
N ARG A 306 3.70 -3.80 19.53
CA ARG A 306 3.48 -3.10 18.25
C ARG A 306 4.83 -2.85 17.57
N PRO A 307 4.87 -2.56 16.27
CA PRO A 307 5.94 -1.74 15.72
C PRO A 307 5.95 -0.49 16.57
N TYR A 308 7.13 0.07 16.76
CA TYR A 308 7.38 0.98 17.87
C TYR A 308 6.76 2.37 17.70
N GLY A 309 5.55 2.46 17.17
CA GLY A 309 4.66 3.58 16.97
C GLY A 309 3.44 3.10 16.15
N ASN A 310 2.31 3.80 16.23
CA ASN A 310 1.16 3.51 15.38
C ASN A 310 0.68 4.77 14.65
N ASP A 311 0.11 4.56 13.48
CA ASP A 311 -0.24 5.58 12.52
C ASP A 311 -1.53 5.22 11.77
N LEU A 312 -1.94 6.09 10.86
CA LEU A 312 -3.14 5.89 10.05
C LEU A 312 -2.88 6.32 8.61
N ASP A 313 -2.98 5.36 7.68
CA ASP A 313 -3.00 5.63 6.24
C ASP A 313 -4.44 5.56 5.69
N PRO A 314 -4.90 6.54 4.90
CA PRO A 314 -6.25 6.50 4.36
C PRO A 314 -6.53 5.33 3.42
N THR A 315 -5.53 4.87 2.67
CA THR A 315 -5.70 3.81 1.67
C THR A 315 -6.00 2.46 2.31
N LEU A 316 -5.37 2.15 3.45
CA LEU A 316 -5.58 0.88 4.19
C LEU A 316 -7.05 0.69 4.60
N ASN A 317 -7.74 1.79 4.90
CA ASN A 317 -9.13 1.79 5.35
C ASN A 317 -10.09 1.38 4.22
N LEU A 318 -9.69 1.53 2.95
CA LEU A 318 -10.46 1.06 1.80
C LEU A 318 -10.49 -0.46 1.71
N ASP A 319 -9.40 -1.14 2.10
CA ASP A 319 -9.36 -2.61 2.13
C ASP A 319 -10.30 -3.17 3.22
N ILE A 320 -10.43 -2.46 4.35
CA ILE A 320 -11.41 -2.79 5.40
C ILE A 320 -12.85 -2.67 4.89
N LEU A 321 -13.15 -1.62 4.12
CA LEU A 321 -14.47 -1.47 3.49
C LEU A 321 -14.71 -2.57 2.45
N GLU A 322 -13.73 -2.85 1.59
CA GLU A 322 -13.84 -3.87 0.55
C GLU A 322 -14.14 -5.25 1.15
N VAL A 323 -13.35 -5.69 2.14
CA VAL A 323 -13.55 -7.01 2.76
C VAL A 323 -14.91 -7.10 3.46
N SER A 324 -15.38 -5.98 4.04
CA SER A 324 -16.69 -5.88 4.66
C SER A 324 -17.81 -6.07 3.63
N PHE A 325 -17.72 -5.44 2.47
CA PHE A 325 -18.72 -5.61 1.41
C PHE A 325 -18.73 -7.04 0.86
N ARG A 326 -17.55 -7.64 0.64
CA ARG A 326 -17.46 -9.02 0.15
C ARG A 326 -17.98 -10.04 1.14
N ASN A 327 -17.94 -9.74 2.44
CA ASN A 327 -18.43 -10.60 3.51
C ASN A 327 -19.74 -10.10 4.13
N LEU A 328 -20.47 -9.21 3.45
CA LEU A 328 -21.65 -8.51 4.01
C LEU A 328 -22.64 -9.46 4.71
N ALA A 329 -23.05 -10.52 3.99
CA ALA A 329 -23.99 -11.51 4.51
C ALA A 329 -23.35 -12.46 5.53
N ARG A 330 -22.11 -12.93 5.27
CA ARG A 330 -21.37 -13.83 6.17
C ARG A 330 -21.21 -13.19 7.56
N TRP A 331 -20.89 -11.90 7.59
CA TRP A 331 -20.66 -11.15 8.82
C TRP A 331 -21.89 -10.41 9.34
N LYS A 332 -23.06 -10.60 8.73
CA LYS A 332 -24.33 -10.00 9.20
C LYS A 332 -24.22 -8.49 9.45
N ILE A 333 -23.53 -7.78 8.56
CA ILE A 333 -23.14 -6.37 8.80
C ILE A 333 -24.38 -5.49 8.89
N LEU A 334 -25.40 -5.76 8.06
CA LEU A 334 -26.63 -4.99 8.05
C LEU A 334 -27.54 -5.31 9.25
N GLU A 335 -27.39 -6.49 9.85
CA GLU A 335 -28.21 -6.98 10.95
C GLU A 335 -27.60 -6.65 12.32
N THR A 336 -26.29 -6.38 12.38
CA THR A 336 -25.57 -6.01 13.60
C THR A 336 -25.29 -4.50 13.62
N PRO A 337 -26.02 -3.69 14.41
CA PRO A 337 -25.91 -2.22 14.39
C PRO A 337 -24.48 -1.70 14.59
N GLN A 338 -23.70 -2.34 15.47
CA GLN A 338 -22.33 -1.94 15.77
C GLN A 338 -21.38 -2.14 14.58
N ARG A 339 -21.59 -3.19 13.77
CA ARG A 339 -20.79 -3.45 12.56
C ARG A 339 -21.10 -2.42 11.50
N LEU A 340 -22.39 -2.10 11.31
CA LEU A 340 -22.82 -1.05 10.40
C LEU A 340 -22.29 0.32 10.83
N GLU A 341 -22.31 0.65 12.13
CA GLU A 341 -21.74 1.90 12.65
C GLU A 341 -20.23 2.01 12.34
N THR A 342 -19.47 0.93 12.55
CA THR A 342 -18.03 0.91 12.21
C THR A 342 -17.82 1.23 10.72
N VAL A 343 -18.61 0.62 9.82
CA VAL A 343 -18.55 0.89 8.38
C VAL A 343 -18.90 2.35 8.07
N HIS A 344 -19.99 2.87 8.63
CA HIS A 344 -20.41 4.27 8.43
C HIS A 344 -19.33 5.26 8.83
N ARG A 345 -18.63 5.02 9.93
CA ARG A 345 -17.54 5.88 10.40
C ARG A 345 -16.34 5.86 9.45
N ILE A 346 -15.97 4.70 8.91
CA ILE A 346 -14.88 4.62 7.90
C ILE A 346 -15.30 5.34 6.61
N ILE A 347 -16.56 5.19 6.17
CA ILE A 347 -17.08 5.94 5.00
C ILE A 347 -17.04 7.45 5.26
N GLY A 348 -17.44 7.90 6.46
CA GLY A 348 -17.35 9.31 6.86
C GLY A 348 -15.92 9.85 6.79
N PHE A 349 -14.94 9.08 7.28
CA PHE A 349 -13.52 9.41 7.17
C PHE A 349 -13.09 9.58 5.70
N GLN A 350 -13.41 8.61 4.83
CA GLN A 350 -13.07 8.66 3.41
C GLN A 350 -13.73 9.83 2.68
N ARG A 351 -14.99 10.14 3.03
CA ARG A 351 -15.71 11.28 2.47
C ARG A 351 -15.02 12.61 2.79
N ARG A 352 -14.65 12.85 4.06
CA ARG A 352 -13.98 14.09 4.46
C ARG A 352 -12.60 14.23 3.81
N LEU A 353 -11.87 13.13 3.68
CA LEU A 353 -10.60 13.09 2.94
C LEU A 353 -10.78 13.52 1.47
N ALA A 354 -11.83 13.03 0.80
CA ALA A 354 -12.12 13.38 -0.59
C ALA A 354 -12.64 14.82 -0.76
N GLU A 355 -13.53 15.29 0.13
CA GLU A 355 -14.11 16.63 0.09
C GLU A 355 -13.05 17.73 0.28
N THR A 356 -12.05 17.47 1.12
CA THR A 356 -10.91 18.38 1.34
C THR A 356 -9.85 18.30 0.24
N GLY A 357 -9.90 17.29 -0.63
CA GLY A 357 -8.88 17.01 -1.63
C GLY A 357 -7.62 16.35 -1.06
N ALA A 358 -7.58 16.05 0.24
CA ALA A 358 -6.41 15.51 0.93
C ALA A 358 -5.99 14.12 0.41
N PHE A 359 -6.89 13.35 -0.22
CA PHE A 359 -6.56 12.08 -0.86
C PHE A 359 -5.55 12.20 -2.02
N ALA A 360 -5.44 13.39 -2.61
CA ALA A 360 -4.49 13.69 -3.69
C ALA A 360 -3.17 14.27 -3.16
N ASP A 361 -3.08 14.54 -1.86
CA ASP A 361 -1.90 15.12 -1.22
C ASP A 361 -0.96 13.99 -0.73
N PRO A 362 0.26 13.85 -1.28
CA PRO A 362 1.22 12.83 -0.84
C PRO A 362 1.49 12.87 0.67
N ARG A 363 1.36 14.02 1.32
CA ARG A 363 1.52 14.19 2.77
C ARG A 363 0.49 13.40 3.57
N SER A 364 -0.72 13.22 3.04
CA SER A 364 -1.82 12.50 3.69
C SER A 364 -1.64 10.98 3.74
N HIS A 365 -0.60 10.44 3.12
CA HIS A 365 -0.33 9.01 3.03
C HIS A 365 1.04 8.65 3.61
N ILE A 366 1.11 7.55 4.37
CA ILE A 366 2.32 7.02 5.02
C ILE A 366 2.92 5.87 4.23
N TYR A 367 2.07 4.97 3.74
CA TYR A 367 2.48 3.74 3.07
C TYR A 367 2.27 3.81 1.58
N TYR A 368 1.28 4.58 1.11
CA TYR A 368 0.86 4.53 -0.28
C TYR A 368 1.01 5.88 -0.97
N LEU A 369 0.99 5.86 -2.29
CA LEU A 369 0.88 7.06 -3.12
C LEU A 369 -0.61 7.41 -3.34
N PRO A 370 -0.95 8.69 -3.60
CA PRO A 370 -2.31 9.08 -3.97
C PRO A 370 -2.92 8.29 -5.16
N GLU A 371 -2.08 7.85 -6.09
CA GLU A 371 -2.47 7.06 -7.26
C GLU A 371 -2.96 5.67 -6.84
N LEU A 372 -2.34 5.09 -5.80
CA LEU A 372 -2.77 3.83 -5.22
C LEU A 372 -4.09 3.98 -4.47
N TYR A 373 -4.27 5.09 -3.74
CA TYR A 373 -5.56 5.42 -3.16
C TYR A 373 -6.66 5.41 -4.23
N SER A 374 -6.41 6.05 -5.37
CA SER A 374 -7.37 6.11 -6.49
C SER A 374 -7.72 4.72 -7.03
N ALA A 375 -6.72 3.87 -7.25
CA ALA A 375 -6.92 2.49 -7.70
C ALA A 375 -7.67 1.63 -6.67
N TYR A 376 -7.33 1.76 -5.38
CA TYR A 376 -7.94 0.99 -4.29
C TYR A 376 -9.37 1.47 -4.00
N PHE A 377 -9.63 2.77 -4.14
CA PHE A 377 -10.99 3.29 -4.07
C PHE A 377 -11.82 2.72 -5.22
N GLY A 378 -11.25 2.62 -6.43
CA GLY A 378 -11.87 1.88 -7.53
C GLY A 378 -12.24 0.44 -7.15
N ARG A 379 -11.29 -0.34 -6.62
CA ARG A 379 -11.54 -1.73 -6.15
C ARG A 379 -12.68 -1.80 -5.11
N CYS A 380 -12.61 -0.94 -4.10
CA CYS A 380 -13.61 -0.84 -3.03
C CYS A 380 -14.99 -0.45 -3.57
N HIS A 381 -15.05 0.57 -4.44
CA HIS A 381 -16.27 1.03 -5.10
C HIS A 381 -16.90 -0.09 -5.95
N ALA A 382 -16.10 -0.86 -6.69
CA ALA A 382 -16.62 -1.99 -7.46
C ALA A 382 -17.21 -3.08 -6.56
N ALA A 383 -16.60 -3.37 -5.41
CA ALA A 383 -17.15 -4.30 -4.42
C ALA A 383 -18.46 -3.76 -3.81
N PHE A 384 -18.54 -2.46 -3.53
CA PHE A 384 -19.78 -1.80 -3.09
C PHE A 384 -20.88 -1.89 -4.15
N MET A 385 -20.56 -1.60 -5.42
CA MET A 385 -21.52 -1.61 -6.52
C MET A 385 -22.05 -3.00 -6.86
N ALA A 386 -21.31 -4.07 -6.50
CA ALA A 386 -21.77 -5.44 -6.63
C ALA A 386 -22.86 -5.81 -5.59
N LEU A 387 -23.07 -5.00 -4.55
CA LEU A 387 -24.10 -5.24 -3.54
C LEU A 387 -25.51 -4.94 -4.06
N PRO A 388 -26.55 -5.64 -3.53
CA PRO A 388 -27.93 -5.28 -3.79
C PRO A 388 -28.21 -3.81 -3.46
N GLU A 389 -29.07 -3.16 -4.25
CA GLU A 389 -29.37 -1.73 -4.10
C GLU A 389 -29.85 -1.36 -2.68
N ALA A 390 -30.69 -2.20 -2.07
CA ALA A 390 -31.16 -1.99 -0.70
C ALA A 390 -30.01 -2.02 0.33
N ALA A 391 -28.99 -2.86 0.11
CA ALA A 391 -27.81 -2.88 0.97
C ALA A 391 -26.97 -1.61 0.78
N ARG A 392 -26.75 -1.18 -0.46
CA ARG A 392 -26.03 0.06 -0.77
C ARG A 392 -26.65 1.28 -0.09
N ARG A 393 -27.97 1.45 -0.17
CA ARG A 393 -28.67 2.57 0.50
C ARG A 393 -28.57 2.55 2.03
N ARG A 394 -28.40 1.37 2.64
CA ARG A 394 -28.21 1.25 4.10
C ARG A 394 -26.78 1.53 4.53
N ILE A 395 -25.81 1.17 3.69
CA ILE A 395 -24.38 1.38 3.94
C ILE A 395 -23.98 2.83 3.66
N ASP A 396 -24.51 3.43 2.60
CA ASP A 396 -24.17 4.79 2.19
C ASP A 396 -25.46 5.61 1.94
N PRO A 397 -26.19 5.97 3.01
CA PRO A 397 -27.45 6.72 2.90
C PRO A 397 -27.24 8.13 2.33
N ASP A 398 -26.05 8.71 2.52
CA ASP A 398 -25.74 10.11 2.18
C ASP A 398 -24.96 10.25 0.86
N GLY A 399 -24.77 9.16 0.12
CA GLY A 399 -24.13 9.16 -1.21
C GLY A 399 -22.63 9.51 -1.19
N ALA A 400 -21.90 9.16 -0.14
CA ALA A 400 -20.47 9.39 -0.02
C ALA A 400 -19.67 8.74 -1.16
N PHE A 401 -20.00 7.53 -1.59
CA PHE A 401 -19.26 6.83 -2.65
C PHE A 401 -19.31 7.57 -3.98
N GLU A 402 -20.45 8.18 -4.34
CA GLU A 402 -20.58 8.96 -5.57
C GLU A 402 -19.79 10.28 -5.49
N ILE A 403 -19.74 10.91 -4.32
CA ILE A 403 -18.93 12.12 -4.08
C ILE A 403 -17.44 11.79 -4.25
N ILE A 404 -16.96 10.74 -3.57
CA ILE A 404 -15.56 10.31 -3.65
C ILE A 404 -15.22 9.88 -5.08
N ARG A 405 -16.11 9.12 -5.73
CA ARG A 405 -15.96 8.72 -7.14
C ARG A 405 -15.75 9.91 -8.07
N GLY A 406 -16.55 10.97 -7.94
CA GLY A 406 -16.38 12.18 -8.73
C GLY A 406 -15.00 12.80 -8.53
N LYS A 407 -14.57 12.98 -7.27
CA LYS A 407 -13.26 13.56 -6.92
C LYS A 407 -12.08 12.72 -7.44
N VAL A 408 -12.15 11.40 -7.30
CA VAL A 408 -11.10 10.50 -7.77
C VAL A 408 -11.04 10.50 -9.30
N LEU A 409 -12.18 10.49 -10.00
CA LEU A 409 -12.19 10.61 -11.46
C LEU A 409 -11.62 11.94 -11.94
N ASP A 410 -12.02 13.06 -11.33
CA ASP A 410 -11.47 14.38 -11.65
C ASP A 410 -9.94 14.40 -11.52
N TYR A 411 -9.40 13.80 -10.46
CA TYR A 411 -7.95 13.66 -10.25
C TYR A 411 -7.29 12.78 -11.31
N VAL A 412 -7.83 11.58 -11.56
CA VAL A 412 -7.20 10.63 -12.47
C VAL A 412 -7.25 11.14 -13.91
N GLU A 413 -8.36 11.74 -14.34
CA GLU A 413 -8.53 12.29 -15.69
C GLU A 413 -7.78 13.62 -15.89
N GLY A 414 -7.85 14.51 -14.91
CA GLY A 414 -7.29 15.87 -15.01
C GLY A 414 -5.80 15.96 -14.68
N GLU A 415 -5.29 15.11 -13.78
CA GLU A 415 -3.91 15.17 -13.30
C GLU A 415 -3.10 13.94 -13.71
N LEU A 416 -3.55 12.72 -13.38
CA LEU A 416 -2.72 11.53 -13.58
C LEU A 416 -2.49 11.21 -15.06
N ILE A 417 -3.55 10.99 -15.84
CA ILE A 417 -3.42 10.61 -17.26
C ILE A 417 -3.10 11.79 -18.19
N ALA A 418 -3.17 13.01 -17.67
CA ALA A 418 -2.79 14.24 -18.38
C ALA A 418 -1.29 14.55 -18.29
N ARG A 419 -0.55 13.78 -17.49
CA ARG A 419 0.88 13.94 -17.23
C ARG A 419 1.68 12.72 -17.68
N GLU A 420 3.00 12.88 -17.76
CA GLU A 420 3.90 11.76 -18.03
C GLU A 420 3.74 10.68 -16.95
N MET A 421 3.52 9.44 -17.39
CA MET A 421 3.34 8.27 -16.53
C MET A 421 4.44 7.24 -16.81
N ASN A 422 4.77 6.44 -15.80
CA ASN A 422 5.41 5.14 -16.02
C ASN A 422 4.36 4.01 -16.08
N PRO A 423 4.75 2.75 -16.40
CA PRO A 423 3.81 1.65 -16.55
C PRO A 423 3.04 1.30 -15.27
N PHE A 424 3.61 1.58 -14.09
CA PHE A 424 2.93 1.35 -12.82
C PHE A 424 1.84 2.41 -12.60
N ASP A 425 2.17 3.70 -12.76
CA ASP A 425 1.19 4.80 -12.71
C ASP A 425 0.03 4.56 -13.68
N ALA A 426 0.35 4.16 -14.90
CA ALA A 426 -0.63 3.86 -15.94
C ALA A 426 -1.53 2.66 -15.56
N ALA A 427 -0.98 1.64 -14.90
CA ALA A 427 -1.77 0.52 -14.40
C ALA A 427 -2.77 0.97 -13.31
N LEU A 428 -2.32 1.81 -12.37
CA LEU A 428 -3.18 2.38 -11.33
C LEU A 428 -4.30 3.25 -11.92
N ALA A 429 -3.96 4.09 -12.91
CA ALA A 429 -4.94 4.89 -13.64
C ALA A 429 -6.02 4.01 -14.30
N LEU A 430 -5.62 2.94 -15.00
CA LEU A 430 -6.60 2.02 -15.63
C LEU A 430 -7.47 1.32 -14.61
N MET A 431 -6.90 0.88 -13.48
CA MET A 431 -7.69 0.27 -12.40
C MET A 431 -8.75 1.25 -11.88
N ALA A 432 -8.37 2.49 -11.59
CA ALA A 432 -9.29 3.52 -11.12
C ALA A 432 -10.37 3.81 -12.18
N LEU A 433 -9.98 4.19 -13.41
CA LEU A 433 -10.89 4.56 -14.48
C LEU A 433 -11.89 3.44 -14.80
N ALA A 434 -11.42 2.20 -14.93
CA ALA A 434 -12.28 1.07 -15.29
C ALA A 434 -13.25 0.68 -14.17
N HIS A 435 -12.82 0.69 -12.91
CA HIS A 435 -13.69 0.36 -11.77
C HIS A 435 -14.69 1.47 -11.44
N LEU A 436 -14.31 2.73 -11.68
CA LEU A 436 -15.18 3.88 -11.47
C LEU A 436 -16.08 4.17 -12.68
N GLY A 437 -15.97 3.40 -13.77
CA GLY A 437 -16.84 3.53 -14.93
C GLY A 437 -16.64 4.85 -15.68
N ALA A 438 -15.39 5.27 -15.86
CA ALA A 438 -15.03 6.33 -16.79
C ALA A 438 -15.30 5.92 -18.25
N ASP A 439 -15.34 6.90 -19.15
CA ASP A 439 -15.43 6.64 -20.59
C ASP A 439 -14.18 5.88 -21.07
N ALA A 440 -14.36 4.79 -21.81
CA ALA A 440 -13.26 3.99 -22.34
C ALA A 440 -12.31 4.82 -23.24
N ALA A 441 -12.79 5.93 -23.82
CA ALA A 441 -11.94 6.86 -24.56
C ALA A 441 -10.80 7.46 -23.71
N THR A 442 -11.01 7.61 -22.39
CA THR A 442 -9.98 8.14 -21.47
C THR A 442 -8.88 7.13 -21.15
N PHE A 443 -9.01 5.86 -21.58
CA PHE A 443 -7.99 4.84 -21.28
C PHE A 443 -6.75 4.94 -22.19
N ALA A 444 -6.87 5.64 -23.32
CA ALA A 444 -5.82 5.67 -24.34
C ALA A 444 -4.43 6.10 -23.82
N PRO A 445 -4.26 7.13 -22.97
CA PRO A 445 -2.94 7.52 -22.45
C PRO A 445 -2.26 6.38 -21.68
N ALA A 446 -2.98 5.74 -20.76
CA ALA A 446 -2.42 4.68 -19.93
C ALA A 446 -2.16 3.39 -20.73
N LEU A 447 -3.06 3.02 -21.65
CA LEU A 447 -2.85 1.85 -22.52
C LEU A 447 -1.61 2.02 -23.41
N ASN A 448 -1.43 3.20 -24.01
CA ASN A 448 -0.26 3.48 -24.84
C ASN A 448 1.03 3.47 -24.01
N CYS A 449 1.03 4.05 -22.82
CA CYS A 449 2.18 4.02 -21.91
C CYS A 449 2.64 2.59 -21.62
N ILE A 450 1.70 1.72 -21.24
CA ILE A 450 1.97 0.31 -20.93
C ILE A 450 2.52 -0.43 -22.16
N VAL A 451 1.84 -0.32 -23.31
CA VAL A 451 2.23 -1.04 -24.53
C VAL A 451 3.59 -0.58 -25.04
N ALA A 452 3.86 0.73 -25.05
CA ALA A 452 5.10 1.31 -25.56
C ALA A 452 6.33 0.93 -24.71
N GLN A 453 6.15 0.74 -23.41
CA GLN A 453 7.25 0.43 -22.48
C GLN A 453 7.42 -1.07 -22.23
N LEU A 454 6.62 -1.93 -22.88
CA LEU A 454 6.73 -3.37 -22.76
C LEU A 454 8.14 -3.88 -23.10
N GLY A 455 8.83 -4.45 -22.12
CA GLY A 455 10.18 -5.01 -22.25
C GLY A 455 11.27 -4.21 -21.53
N GLU A 456 10.94 -3.06 -20.94
CA GLU A 456 11.90 -2.23 -20.20
C GLU A 456 12.59 -2.94 -19.02
N GLY A 457 12.00 -4.02 -18.49
CA GLY A 457 12.55 -4.85 -17.41
C GLY A 457 13.64 -5.83 -17.87
N GLY A 458 13.85 -5.96 -19.19
CA GLY A 458 14.86 -6.82 -19.78
C GLY A 458 14.72 -8.28 -19.35
N ARG A 459 15.79 -8.86 -18.80
CA ARG A 459 15.80 -10.27 -18.35
C ARG A 459 15.02 -10.52 -17.06
N ARG A 460 14.64 -9.46 -16.32
CA ARG A 460 13.99 -9.58 -15.01
C ARG A 460 12.47 -9.70 -15.11
N GLY A 461 11.87 -9.22 -16.21
CA GLY A 461 10.43 -9.25 -16.41
C GLY A 461 9.99 -8.29 -17.53
N PRO A 462 8.68 -8.23 -17.84
CA PRO A 462 8.13 -7.31 -18.83
C PRO A 462 8.38 -5.84 -18.50
N TYR A 463 8.39 -5.47 -17.21
CA TYR A 463 8.57 -4.11 -16.73
C TYR A 463 9.65 -4.02 -15.65
N ARG A 464 10.10 -2.80 -15.37
CA ARG A 464 10.98 -2.52 -14.22
C ARG A 464 10.21 -2.71 -12.92
N ALA A 465 10.94 -2.63 -11.81
CA ALA A 465 10.32 -2.53 -10.49
C ALA A 465 10.02 -1.06 -10.21
N TYR A 466 8.77 -0.76 -9.85
CA TYR A 466 8.36 0.55 -9.36
C TYR A 466 7.86 0.44 -7.92
N GLU A 467 7.91 1.56 -7.21
CA GLU A 467 7.39 1.76 -5.86
C GLU A 467 5.89 1.48 -5.82
N TRP A 468 5.52 0.48 -5.03
CA TRP A 468 4.15 0.20 -4.62
C TRP A 468 3.89 0.67 -3.19
N ASN A 469 4.88 0.56 -2.30
CA ASN A 469 4.77 1.09 -0.94
C ASN A 469 5.97 1.99 -0.66
N LYS A 470 5.73 3.14 -0.01
CA LYS A 470 6.75 4.14 0.31
C LYS A 470 7.27 4.09 1.75
N MET A 471 6.51 3.50 2.68
CA MET A 471 6.77 3.48 4.14
C MET A 471 7.54 4.70 4.67
N LYS A 472 6.85 5.82 4.93
CA LYS A 472 7.47 7.11 5.31
C LYS A 472 8.41 7.03 6.51
N THR A 473 8.03 6.30 7.55
CA THR A 473 8.80 6.28 8.79
C THR A 473 9.68 5.06 8.93
N PRO A 474 10.99 5.25 9.21
CA PRO A 474 11.73 6.50 9.43
C PRO A 474 12.63 6.92 8.26
N THR A 475 12.63 6.14 7.18
CA THR A 475 13.74 6.12 6.23
C THR A 475 13.29 5.93 4.78
N ARG A 476 12.02 6.25 4.46
CA ARG A 476 11.32 5.93 3.20
C ARG A 476 11.78 4.60 2.58
N ILE A 477 11.08 3.53 2.91
CA ILE A 477 11.37 2.22 2.35
C ILE A 477 10.50 2.04 1.12
N LEU A 478 11.11 2.04 -0.06
CA LEU A 478 10.42 1.67 -1.29
C LEU A 478 10.20 0.15 -1.26
N VAL A 479 8.98 -0.30 -1.49
CA VAL A 479 8.69 -1.71 -1.72
C VAL A 479 8.02 -1.88 -3.07
N GLY A 480 8.50 -2.85 -3.83
CA GLY A 480 8.00 -3.12 -5.17
C GLY A 480 8.67 -4.35 -5.78
N GLY A 481 8.64 -4.44 -7.10
CA GLY A 481 9.29 -5.52 -7.84
C GLY A 481 8.83 -5.61 -9.29
N PRO A 482 9.59 -6.32 -10.16
CA PRO A 482 9.16 -6.59 -11.53
C PRO A 482 7.85 -7.40 -11.56
N GLU A 483 7.69 -8.36 -10.63
CA GLU A 483 6.48 -9.14 -10.44
C GLU A 483 5.31 -8.26 -9.99
N VAL A 484 5.54 -7.36 -9.03
CA VAL A 484 4.53 -6.39 -8.57
C VAL A 484 4.02 -5.56 -9.75
N THR A 485 4.93 -4.94 -10.51
CA THR A 485 4.55 -4.12 -11.66
C THR A 485 3.79 -4.94 -12.71
N SER A 486 4.21 -6.19 -12.94
CA SER A 486 3.50 -7.09 -13.85
C SER A 486 2.11 -7.44 -13.37
N ALA A 487 1.91 -7.62 -12.07
CA ALA A 487 0.60 -7.91 -11.47
C ALA A 487 -0.35 -6.73 -11.64
N PHE A 488 0.08 -5.51 -11.31
CA PHE A 488 -0.73 -4.30 -11.48
C PHE A 488 -1.05 -4.01 -12.94
N VAL A 489 -0.07 -4.10 -13.85
CA VAL A 489 -0.31 -3.96 -15.29
C VAL A 489 -1.32 -5.00 -15.78
N LEU A 490 -1.20 -6.25 -15.33
CA LEU A 490 -2.15 -7.30 -15.69
C LEU A 490 -3.57 -6.94 -15.25
N MET A 491 -3.75 -6.53 -13.98
CA MET A 491 -5.05 -6.16 -13.45
C MET A 491 -5.66 -4.96 -14.20
N GLY A 492 -4.89 -3.89 -14.38
CA GLY A 492 -5.34 -2.69 -15.09
C GLY A 492 -5.77 -2.99 -16.53
N LEU A 493 -4.97 -3.79 -17.27
CA LEU A 493 -5.32 -4.19 -18.63
C LEU A 493 -6.51 -5.15 -18.69
N ALA A 494 -6.62 -6.10 -17.76
CA ALA A 494 -7.76 -7.02 -17.70
C ALA A 494 -9.08 -6.26 -17.52
N LEU A 495 -9.08 -5.25 -16.63
CA LEU A 495 -10.22 -4.38 -16.38
C LEU A 495 -10.55 -3.52 -17.60
N ALA A 496 -9.56 -2.83 -18.17
CA ALA A 496 -9.73 -1.98 -19.34
C ALA A 496 -10.29 -2.78 -20.52
N ARG A 497 -9.70 -3.96 -20.80
CA ARG A 497 -10.17 -4.88 -21.83
C ARG A 497 -11.64 -5.25 -21.63
N ARG A 498 -12.02 -5.64 -20.41
CA ARG A 498 -13.41 -6.01 -20.09
C ARG A 498 -14.39 -4.89 -20.40
N VAL A 499 -14.03 -3.64 -20.09
CA VAL A 499 -14.87 -2.46 -20.37
C VAL A 499 -14.94 -2.19 -21.89
N MET A 500 -13.81 -2.24 -22.59
CA MET A 500 -13.74 -1.98 -24.04
C MET A 500 -14.44 -3.04 -24.90
N THR A 501 -14.64 -4.25 -24.39
CA THR A 501 -15.36 -5.33 -25.09
C THR A 501 -16.85 -5.40 -24.80
N LYS A 502 -17.36 -4.61 -23.84
CA LYS A 502 -18.79 -4.45 -23.59
C LYS A 502 -19.37 -3.43 -24.54
#